data_AF-A0AB36V3R8-F1
#
_entry.id   AF-A0AB36V3R8-F1
#
_cell.length_a   1.000
_cell.length_b   1.000
_cell.length_c   1.000
_cell.angle_alpha   90.00
_cell.angle_beta   90.00
_cell.angle_gamma   90.00
#
_symmetry.space_group_name_H-M   'P 1'
#
loop_
_entity.id
_entity.type
_entity.pdbx_description
1 polymer ?
#
loop_
_entity_poly.entity_id
_entity_poly.type
_entity_poly.pdbx_seq_one_letter_code
_entity_poly.pdbx_strand_id
1 'polypeptide(L)' 'MDIRIEDVSIDYIDVTRMGDKQQRLKPTDAVIRYELIKGDNNLSVRLSIPFDEYKEMKHEDLINKINEKLF' A
#
# COMPACT_ATOMS: atom_id res chain seq x y z
N MET A 1 16.00 -8.79 -10.22
CA MET A 1 15.63 -7.69 -9.31
C MET A 1 14.50 -8.27 -8.51
N ASP A 2 14.78 -8.53 -7.24
CA ASP A 2 13.85 -9.25 -6.38
C ASP A 2 13.04 -8.22 -5.59
N ILE A 3 11.72 -8.40 -5.58
CA ILE A 3 10.80 -7.52 -4.86
C ILE A 3 10.30 -8.33 -3.66
N ARG A 4 10.63 -7.89 -2.45
CA ARG A 4 10.10 -8.46 -1.21
C ARG A 4 9.18 -7.47 -0.56
N ILE A 5 7.90 -7.80 -0.47
CA ILE A 5 6.94 -7.01 0.30
C ILE A 5 7.17 -7.34 1.78
N GLU A 6 7.64 -6.36 2.54
CA GLU A 6 7.89 -6.50 3.97
C GLU A 6 6.61 -6.33 4.78
N ASP A 7 5.81 -5.32 4.42
CA ASP A 7 4.63 -4.94 5.20
C ASP A 7 3.56 -4.29 4.32
N VAL A 8 2.30 -4.57 4.64
CA VAL A 8 1.15 -3.85 4.09
C VAL A 8 0.31 -3.33 5.25
N SER A 9 0.33 -2.01 5.40
CA SER A 9 -0.44 -1.29 6.40
C SER A 9 -1.60 -0.56 5.71
N ILE A 10 -2.78 -0.54 6.32
CA ILE A 10 -3.92 0.24 5.80
C ILE A 10 -4.14 1.43 6.73
N ASP A 11 -4.09 2.63 6.18
CA ASP A 11 -4.44 3.87 6.87
C ASP A 11 -5.95 4.03 6.90
N TYR A 12 -6.49 4.24 8.10
CA TYR A 12 -7.91 4.47 8.35
C TYR A 12 -8.12 5.90 8.81
N ILE A 13 -9.08 6.61 8.22
CA ILE A 13 -9.52 7.91 8.72
C ILE A 13 -10.79 7.70 9.56
N ASP A 14 -10.80 8.29 10.75
CA ASP A 14 -11.98 8.37 11.60
C ASP A 14 -12.90 9.45 11.04
N VAL A 15 -14.05 9.04 10.53
CA VAL A 15 -15.08 9.98 10.06
C VAL A 15 -16.14 10.10 11.14
N THR A 16 -15.92 11.02 12.09
CA THR A 16 -16.93 11.38 13.08
C THR A 16 -17.81 12.52 12.53
N ARG A 17 -19.06 12.22 12.16
CA ARG A 17 -20.07 13.26 11.85
C ARG A 17 -20.80 13.65 13.13
N MET A 18 -21.09 14.95 13.33
CA MET A 18 -21.93 15.40 14.45
C MET A 18 -23.32 14.77 14.35
N GLY A 19 -23.58 13.76 15.18
CA GLY A 19 -24.85 13.00 15.21
C GLY A 19 -24.69 11.48 15.11
N ASP A 20 -23.51 10.97 14.70
CA ASP A 20 -23.27 9.53 14.57
C ASP A 20 -22.95 8.89 15.95
N LYS A 21 -23.66 7.80 16.28
CA LYS A 21 -23.44 7.01 17.52
C LYS A 21 -22.35 5.93 17.36
N GLN A 22 -21.77 5.76 16.18
CA GLN A 22 -20.75 4.75 15.89
C GLN A 22 -19.58 5.36 15.11
N GLN A 23 -18.36 5.12 15.59
CA GLN A 23 -17.14 5.42 14.82
C GLN A 23 -17.13 4.57 13.55
N ARG A 24 -17.12 5.23 12.39
CA ARG A 24 -16.92 4.58 11.10
C ARG A 24 -15.48 4.80 10.68
N LEU A 25 -14.66 3.75 10.83
CA LEU A 25 -13.31 3.70 10.27
C LEU A 25 -13.43 3.46 8.76
N LYS A 26 -13.02 4.44 7.96
CA LYS A 26 -12.91 4.25 6.50
C LYS A 26 -11.44 4.03 6.13
N PRO A 27 -11.09 2.88 5.53
CA PRO A 27 -9.77 2.72 4.94
C PRO A 27 -9.62 3.73 3.80
N THR A 28 -8.54 4.50 3.84
CA THR A 28 -8.29 5.57 2.87
C THR A 28 -7.19 5.14 1.91
N ASP A 29 -6.06 4.70 2.46
CA ASP A 29 -4.88 4.32 1.70
C ASP A 29 -4.29 3.01 2.23
N ALA A 30 -3.83 2.15 1.33
CA ALA A 30 -2.95 1.03 1.62
C ALA A 30 -1.50 1.48 1.40
N VAL A 31 -0.73 1.47 2.48
CA VAL A 31 0.69 1.72 2.51
C VAL A 31 1.43 0.40 2.43
N ILE A 32 2.19 0.23 1.36
CA ILE A 32 2.92 -0.99 1.05
C ILE A 32 4.40 -0.66 1.18
N ARG A 33 5.09 -1.41 2.03
CA ARG A 33 6.54 -1.35 2.18
C ARG A 33 7.14 -2.57 1.51
N TYR A 34 8.06 -2.33 0.59
CA TYR A 34 8.78 -3.39 -0.08
C TYR A 34 10.25 -3.04 -0.24
N GLU A 35 11.08 -4.06 -0.19
CA GLU A 35 12.49 -3.97 -0.52
C GLU A 35 12.72 -4.43 -1.95
N LEU A 36 13.53 -3.66 -2.66
CA LEU A 36 14.08 -4.00 -3.96
C LEU A 36 15.51 -4.47 -3.76
N ILE A 37 15.76 -5.71 -4.12
CA ILE A 37 17.08 -6.33 -3.99
C ILE A 37 17.66 -6.46 -5.39
N LYS A 38 18.82 -5.83 -5.62
CA LYS A 38 19.59 -5.92 -6.86
C LYS A 38 21.06 -6.16 -6.53
N GLY A 39 21.47 -7.44 -6.49
CA GLY A 39 22.81 -7.83 -6.04
C GLY A 39 22.96 -7.59 -4.54
N ASP A 40 24.02 -6.90 -4.13
CA ASP A 40 24.25 -6.46 -2.74
C ASP A 40 23.49 -5.19 -2.35
N ASN A 41 22.79 -4.54 -3.29
CA ASN A 41 22.02 -3.34 -3.00
C ASN A 41 20.58 -3.69 -2.63
N ASN A 42 20.17 -3.23 -1.44
CA ASN A 42 18.78 -3.21 -0.99
C ASN A 42 18.25 -1.78 -1.00
N LEU A 43 17.08 -1.58 -1.58
CA LEU A 43 16.36 -0.31 -1.57
C LEU A 43 15.00 -0.51 -0.91
N SER A 44 14.80 0.05 0.29
CA SER A 44 13.50 0.05 0.94
C SER A 44 12.62 1.16 0.37
N VAL A 45 11.49 0.79 -0.21
CA VAL A 45 10.55 1.71 -0.85
C VAL A 45 9.19 1.62 -0.18
N ARG A 46 8.54 2.77 -0.08
CA ARG A 46 7.16 2.90 0.41
C ARG A 46 6.27 3.37 -0.73
N LEU A 47 5.19 2.63 -0.96
CA LEU A 47 4.16 2.96 -1.95
C LEU A 47 2.84 3.16 -1.22
N SER A 48 2.23 4.33 -1.42
CA SER A 48 0.85 4.58 -0.99
C SER A 48 -0.06 4.37 -2.18
N ILE A 49 -1.08 3.53 -2.02
CA ILE A 49 -2.12 3.28 -3.01
C ILE A 49 -3.46 3.53 -2.33
N PRO A 50 -4.41 4.26 -2.94
CA PRO A 50 -5.76 4.37 -2.42
C PRO A 50 -6.36 2.98 -2.13
N PHE A 51 -7.03 2.79 -1.00
CA PHE A 51 -7.55 1.47 -0.61
C PHE A 51 -8.54 0.91 -1.63
N ASP A 52 -9.33 1.78 -2.27
CA ASP A 52 -10.27 1.39 -3.33
C ASP A 52 -9.54 0.70 -4.49
N GLU A 53 -8.38 1.23 -4.88
CA GLU A 53 -7.54 0.68 -5.94
C GLU A 53 -6.75 -0.56 -5.46
N TYR A 54 -6.26 -0.56 -4.22
CA TYR A 54 -5.58 -1.73 -3.64
C TYR A 54 -6.50 -2.94 -3.47
N LYS A 55 -7.78 -2.71 -3.11
CA LYS A 55 -8.76 -3.77 -2.87
C LYS A 55 -9.05 -4.60 -4.12
N GLU A 56 -9.02 -3.97 -5.29
CA GLU A 56 -9.23 -4.64 -6.57
C GLU A 56 -7.92 -5.15 -7.20
N MET A 57 -6.77 -4.67 -6.73
CA MET A 57 -5.46 -5.11 -7.21
C MET A 57 -5.09 -6.50 -6.71
N LYS A 58 -4.64 -7.35 -7.64
CA LYS A 58 -3.97 -8.61 -7.28
C LYS A 58 -2.50 -8.34 -6.94
N HIS A 59 -1.89 -9.32 -6.29
CA HIS A 59 -0.46 -9.28 -5.98
C HIS A 59 0.41 -9.06 -7.24
N GLU A 60 0.02 -9.63 -8.38
CA GLU A 60 0.72 -9.45 -9.66
C GLU A 60 0.60 -8.01 -10.19
N ASP A 61 -0.58 -7.38 -10.10
CA ASP A 61 -0.76 -5.96 -10.48
C ASP A 61 0.09 -5.05 -9.60
N LEU A 62 0.21 -5.39 -8.31
CA LEU A 62 1.04 -4.67 -7.37
C LEU A 62 2.51 -4.70 -7.76
N ILE A 63 3.00 -5.91 -8.09
CA ILE A 63 4.38 -6.12 -8.54
C ILE A 63 4.63 -5.41 -9.89
N ASN A 64 3.67 -5.46 -10.82
CA ASN A 64 3.78 -4.74 -12.09
C ASN A 64 3.86 -3.23 -11.88
N LYS A 65 3.02 -2.67 -11.01
CA LYS A 65 3.03 -1.24 -10.69
C LYS A 65 4.32 -0.80 -9.99
N ILE A 66 4.91 -1.67 -9.17
CA ILE A 66 6.23 -1.47 -8.57
C ILE A 66 7.30 -1.46 -9.66
N ASN A 67 7.27 -2.42 -10.59
CA ASN A 67 8.19 -2.49 -11.71
C ASN A 67 8.06 -1.28 -12.66
N GLU A 68 6.85 -0.83 -12.98
CA GLU A 68 6.60 0.36 -13.81
C GLU A 68 7.09 1.65 -13.17
N LYS A 69 7.10 1.75 -11.84
CA LYS A 69 7.67 2.93 -11.16
C LYS A 69 9.19 2.96 -11.12
N LEU A 70 9.85 1.84 -11.42
CA LEU A 70 11.30 1.67 -11.38
C LEU A 70 11.97 1.88 -12.75
N PHE A 71 11.19 1.89 -13.84
CA PHE A 71 11.64 2.08 -15.22
C PHE A 71 11.01 3.33 -15.83
#